data_AF-A0AAN8K967-F1
#
_entry.id   AF-A0AAN8K967-F1
#
_cell.length_a   1.000
_cell.length_b   1.000
_cell.length_c   1.000
_cell.angle_alpha   90.00
_cell.angle_beta   90.00
_cell.angle_gamma   90.00
#
_symmetry.space_group_name_H-M   'P 1'
#
loop_
_entity.id
_entity.type
_entity.pdbx_description
1 polymer ?
#
loop_
_entity_poly.entity_id
_entity_poly.type
_entity_poly.pdbx_seq_one_letter_code
_entity_poly.pdbx_strand_id
1 'polypeptide(L)'
;MNVENLTQARSKSKQAVTISAKRLLTSVERNSGLEFISSLVRNLEKTFDGFSDIDDQYTLLTEDDKYAEHITVNGENLADYRNNVFAIFEEAKAKYLNFKAEQSTKPIRLLFSHQVARLTAVFEHINPIMQTSTPDIDMIKYDRDQMDIIHGEILTVLQKIQSYSGINIESEQKIVRDLTKTTDKFRREIHTVLNHKDSSTVPSEELSTGPNSPPSTVPAETAFQSPFLNTRTSRTDLKLKKLSLPIFSGKRKDWPDFKAIWT
;
A
#
# COMPACT_ATOMS: atom_id res chain seq x y z
N MET A 1 39.10 -21.27 31.92
CA MET A 1 37.89 -20.73 32.60
C MET A 1 37.27 -21.89 33.39
N ASN A 2 36.85 -21.72 34.64
CA ASN A 2 36.22 -22.81 35.41
C ASN A 2 34.83 -23.14 34.81
N VAL A 3 34.42 -24.43 34.81
CA VAL A 3 33.11 -24.89 34.31
C VAL A 3 31.96 -24.14 34.96
N GLU A 4 32.05 -23.86 36.25
CA GLU A 4 31.03 -23.10 36.99
C GLU A 4 30.87 -21.67 36.45
N ASN A 5 31.99 -21.02 36.11
CA ASN A 5 31.98 -19.67 35.54
C ASN A 5 31.33 -19.66 34.14
N LEU A 6 31.61 -20.68 33.31
CA LEU A 6 30.97 -20.82 32.00
C LEU A 6 29.49 -21.18 32.11
N THR A 7 29.13 -22.06 33.05
CA THR A 7 27.72 -22.41 33.34
C THR A 7 26.92 -21.15 33.70
N GLN A 8 27.47 -20.32 34.59
CA GLN A 8 26.82 -19.07 34.99
C GLN A 8 26.77 -18.06 33.84
N ALA A 9 27.85 -17.94 33.05
CA ALA A 9 27.90 -17.06 31.89
C ALA A 9 26.87 -17.46 30.81
N ARG A 10 26.77 -18.76 30.50
CA ARG A 10 25.80 -19.33 29.56
C ARG A 10 24.37 -19.04 29.99
N SER A 11 24.07 -19.25 31.28
CA SER A 11 22.75 -18.94 31.86
C SER A 11 22.39 -17.46 31.76
N LYS A 12 23.33 -16.56 32.10
CA LYS A 12 23.14 -15.11 31.93
C LYS A 12 22.95 -14.73 30.46
N SER A 13 23.68 -15.36 29.55
CA SER A 13 23.58 -15.09 28.11
C SER A 13 22.22 -15.56 27.54
N LYS A 14 21.73 -16.75 27.92
CA LYS A 14 20.35 -17.19 27.62
C LYS A 14 19.30 -16.19 28.09
N GLN A 15 19.44 -15.69 29.33
CA GLN A 15 18.52 -14.68 29.86
C GLN A 15 18.57 -13.39 29.03
N ALA A 16 19.76 -12.95 28.61
CA ALA A 16 19.92 -11.78 27.76
C ALA A 16 19.22 -11.94 26.40
N VAL A 17 19.41 -13.08 25.71
CA VAL A 17 18.69 -13.40 24.46
C VAL A 17 17.19 -13.37 24.69
N THR A 18 16.71 -14.02 25.76
CA THR A 18 15.28 -14.09 26.08
C THR A 18 14.68 -12.70 26.34
N ILE A 19 15.37 -11.84 27.09
CA ILE A 19 14.92 -10.48 27.38
C ILE A 19 14.93 -9.63 26.10
N SER A 20 15.98 -9.71 25.29
CA SER A 20 16.08 -9.00 24.01
C SER A 20 14.97 -9.42 23.05
N ALA A 21 14.70 -10.73 22.93
CA ALA A 21 13.63 -11.27 22.10
C ALA A 21 12.26 -10.77 22.58
N LYS A 22 11.96 -10.85 23.89
CA LYS A 22 10.71 -10.32 24.45
C LYS A 22 10.52 -8.84 24.18
N ARG A 23 11.57 -8.02 24.34
CA ARG A 23 11.52 -6.58 24.04
C ARG A 23 11.20 -6.32 22.58
N LEU A 24 11.87 -7.03 21.66
CA LEU A 24 11.60 -6.95 20.24
C LEU A 24 10.13 -7.30 19.93
N LEU A 25 9.66 -8.44 20.44
CA LEU A 25 8.29 -8.91 20.24
C LEU A 25 7.26 -7.90 20.73
N THR A 26 7.41 -7.39 21.95
CA THR A 26 6.50 -6.36 22.49
C THR A 26 6.52 -5.08 21.66
N SER A 27 7.68 -4.66 21.12
CA SER A 27 7.76 -3.48 20.26
C SER A 27 7.11 -3.69 18.90
N VAL A 28 7.22 -4.90 18.33
CA VAL A 28 6.51 -5.32 17.10
C VAL A 28 5.00 -5.32 17.33
N GLU A 29 4.52 -5.93 18.42
CA GLU A 29 3.09 -5.97 18.79
C GLU A 29 2.50 -4.58 18.99
N ARG A 30 3.29 -3.65 19.56
CA ARG A 30 2.89 -2.24 19.72
C ARG A 30 3.01 -1.41 18.45
N ASN A 31 3.42 -2.02 17.34
CA ASN A 31 3.64 -1.34 16.05
C ASN A 31 4.53 -0.10 16.20
N SER A 32 5.63 -0.25 16.94
CA SER A 32 6.61 0.82 17.17
C SER A 32 7.31 1.21 15.85
N GLY A 33 8.04 2.33 15.85
CA GLY A 33 8.76 2.78 14.65
C GLY A 33 9.76 1.74 14.11
N LEU A 34 9.80 1.56 12.79
CA LEU A 34 10.64 0.55 12.12
C LEU A 34 12.13 0.69 12.46
N GLU A 35 12.64 1.91 12.57
CA GLU A 35 14.04 2.18 12.95
C GLU A 35 14.34 1.69 14.37
N PHE A 36 13.43 1.97 15.31
CA PHE A 36 13.56 1.51 16.69
C PHE A 36 13.53 -0.02 16.77
N ILE A 37 12.57 -0.65 16.10
CA ILE A 37 12.47 -2.12 16.04
C ILE A 37 13.72 -2.72 15.38
N SER A 38 14.23 -2.13 14.30
CA SER A 38 15.45 -2.60 13.63
C SER A 38 16.68 -2.51 14.53
N SER A 39 16.76 -1.49 15.41
CA SER A 39 17.81 -1.44 16.43
C SER A 39 17.70 -2.56 17.48
N LEU A 40 16.48 -2.95 17.85
CA LEU A 40 16.24 -4.06 18.78
C LEU A 40 16.64 -5.41 18.18
N VAL A 41 16.40 -5.62 16.88
CA VAL A 41 16.84 -6.83 16.17
C VAL A 41 18.36 -6.94 16.17
N ARG A 42 19.08 -5.86 15.87
CA ARG A 42 20.55 -5.85 15.92
C ARG A 42 21.08 -6.18 17.31
N ASN A 43 20.40 -5.70 18.35
CA ASN A 43 20.74 -6.05 19.72
C ASN A 43 20.46 -7.53 20.02
N LEU A 44 19.32 -8.06 19.55
CA LEU A 44 19.00 -9.49 19.68
C LEU A 44 20.07 -10.36 19.00
N GLU A 45 20.43 -10.06 17.75
CA GLU A 45 21.49 -10.75 16.99
C GLU A 45 22.80 -10.73 17.77
N LYS A 46 23.24 -9.56 18.24
CA LYS A 46 24.45 -9.45 19.05
C LYS A 46 24.40 -10.29 20.34
N THR A 47 23.26 -10.30 21.05
CA THR A 47 23.12 -11.13 22.26
C THR A 47 23.10 -12.62 21.94
N PHE A 48 22.59 -13.00 20.77
CA PHE A 48 22.54 -14.38 20.32
C PHE A 48 23.91 -14.88 19.89
N ASP A 49 24.68 -14.08 19.14
CA ASP A 49 26.06 -14.39 18.78
C ASP A 49 26.91 -14.63 20.04
N GLY A 50 26.80 -13.71 21.02
CA GLY A 50 27.48 -13.88 22.31
C GLY A 50 26.98 -15.07 23.15
N PHE A 51 25.76 -15.55 22.93
CA PHE A 51 25.30 -16.82 23.49
C PHE A 51 25.96 -18.00 22.80
N SER A 52 25.96 -18.04 21.46
CA SER A 52 26.57 -19.12 20.67
C SER A 52 28.05 -19.28 21.00
N ASP A 53 28.81 -18.18 21.10
CA ASP A 53 30.24 -18.22 21.46
C ASP A 53 30.49 -18.89 22.83
N ILE A 54 29.63 -18.63 23.82
CA ILE A 54 29.73 -19.22 25.15
C ILE A 54 29.25 -20.67 25.14
N ASP A 55 28.18 -20.95 24.39
CA ASP A 55 27.58 -22.28 24.27
C ASP A 55 28.55 -23.26 23.63
N ASP A 56 29.22 -22.86 22.54
CA ASP A 56 30.23 -23.69 21.87
C ASP A 56 31.45 -23.96 22.76
N GLN A 57 31.92 -22.96 23.51
CA GLN A 57 32.97 -23.15 24.51
C GLN A 57 32.54 -24.11 25.63
N TYR A 58 31.29 -24.03 26.06
CA TYR A 58 30.75 -24.90 27.09
C TYR A 58 30.63 -26.34 26.60
N THR A 59 30.10 -26.55 25.39
CA THR A 59 29.98 -27.86 24.76
C THR A 59 31.34 -28.53 24.63
N LEU A 60 32.35 -27.82 24.13
CA LEU A 60 33.72 -28.34 24.01
C LEU A 60 34.30 -28.76 25.37
N LEU A 61 34.01 -28.01 26.43
CA LEU A 61 34.51 -28.32 27.77
C LEU A 61 33.83 -29.57 28.37
N THR A 62 32.55 -29.78 28.06
CA THR A 62 31.77 -30.94 28.54
C THR A 62 32.00 -32.22 27.75
N GLU A 63 32.79 -32.18 26.67
CA GLU A 63 33.26 -33.38 25.95
C GLU A 63 34.38 -34.12 26.70
N ASP A 64 35.06 -33.45 27.63
CA ASP A 64 36.02 -34.09 28.54
C ASP A 64 35.27 -34.88 29.62
N ASP A 65 35.60 -36.17 29.77
CA ASP A 65 35.02 -37.09 30.76
C ASP A 65 35.06 -36.52 32.18
N LYS A 66 36.03 -35.65 32.48
CA LYS A 66 36.15 -34.94 33.76
C LYS A 66 34.94 -34.05 34.08
N TYR A 67 34.20 -33.61 33.07
CA TYR A 67 33.08 -32.68 33.19
C TYR A 67 31.77 -33.25 32.66
N ALA A 68 31.70 -34.57 32.42
CA ALA A 68 30.51 -35.26 31.92
C ALA A 68 29.26 -35.06 32.79
N GLU A 69 29.45 -34.84 34.10
CA GLU A 69 28.36 -34.52 35.04
C GLU A 69 27.65 -33.20 34.76
N HIS A 70 28.25 -32.31 33.96
CA HIS A 70 27.70 -31.01 33.57
C HIS A 70 26.95 -31.02 32.24
N ILE A 71 26.84 -32.18 31.57
CA ILE A 71 26.08 -32.35 30.31
C ILE A 71 24.57 -32.14 30.54
N THR A 72 24.09 -32.39 31.76
CA THR A 72 22.67 -32.22 32.10
C THR A 72 22.52 -31.00 33.01
N VAL A 73 21.80 -29.98 32.56
CA VAL A 73 21.58 -28.74 33.32
C VAL A 73 20.09 -28.64 33.63
N ASN A 74 19.72 -28.70 34.92
CA ASN A 74 18.32 -28.65 35.38
C ASN A 74 17.39 -29.71 34.76
N GLY A 75 17.91 -30.89 34.42
CA GLY A 75 17.14 -31.96 33.78
C GLY A 75 16.94 -31.80 32.27
N GLU A 76 17.42 -30.70 31.68
CA GLU A 76 17.55 -30.55 30.23
C GLU A 76 18.96 -30.96 29.80
N ASN A 77 19.07 -31.69 28.70
CA ASN A 77 20.36 -31.93 28.06
C ASN A 77 20.84 -30.64 27.34
N LEU A 78 22.12 -30.60 26.96
CA LEU A 78 22.69 -29.43 26.27
C LEU A 78 21.97 -29.06 24.98
N ALA A 79 21.50 -30.06 24.23
CA ALA A 79 20.83 -29.86 22.95
C ALA A 79 19.45 -29.20 23.12
N ASP A 80 18.65 -29.64 24.09
CA ASP A 80 17.34 -29.06 24.41
C ASP A 80 17.48 -27.62 24.87
N TYR A 81 18.49 -27.36 25.72
CA TYR A 81 18.80 -26.01 26.17
C TYR A 81 19.16 -25.09 24.99
N ARG A 82 20.02 -25.56 24.08
CA ARG A 82 20.41 -24.84 22.85
C ARG A 82 19.19 -24.60 21.95
N ASN A 83 18.44 -25.66 21.65
CA ASN A 83 17.26 -25.60 20.79
C ASN A 83 16.22 -24.60 21.29
N ASN A 84 16.03 -24.50 22.61
CA ASN A 84 15.13 -23.51 23.22
C ASN A 84 15.58 -22.07 22.90
N VAL A 85 16.86 -21.76 23.07
CA VAL A 85 17.39 -20.40 22.79
C VAL A 85 17.32 -20.08 21.30
N PHE A 86 17.65 -21.05 20.43
CA PHE A 86 17.50 -20.91 18.99
C PHE A 86 16.04 -20.67 18.58
N ALA A 87 15.09 -21.42 19.15
CA ALA A 87 13.67 -21.24 18.86
C ALA A 87 13.17 -19.84 19.24
N ILE A 88 13.58 -19.32 20.41
CA ILE A 88 13.24 -17.95 20.85
C ILE A 88 13.79 -16.90 19.87
N PHE A 89 15.04 -17.07 19.44
CA PHE A 89 15.69 -16.17 18.49
C PHE A 89 14.96 -16.17 17.13
N GLU A 90 14.74 -17.36 16.56
CA GLU A 90 14.10 -17.53 15.26
C GLU A 90 12.65 -17.04 15.26
N GLU A 91 11.87 -17.30 16.32
CA GLU A 91 10.51 -16.77 16.43
C GLU A 91 10.50 -15.23 16.40
N ALA A 92 11.35 -14.61 17.21
CA ALA A 92 11.41 -13.15 17.29
C ALA A 92 11.88 -12.52 15.97
N LYS A 93 12.84 -13.16 15.29
CA LYS A 93 13.35 -12.74 13.97
C LYS A 93 12.27 -12.89 12.89
N ALA A 94 11.55 -14.00 12.88
CA ALA A 94 10.44 -14.23 11.96
C ALA A 94 9.34 -13.17 12.10
N LYS A 95 8.92 -12.84 13.33
CA LYS A 95 7.93 -11.77 13.56
C LYS A 95 8.43 -10.40 13.11
N TYR A 96 9.71 -10.09 13.33
CA TYR A 96 10.30 -8.86 12.77
C TYR A 96 10.27 -8.83 11.24
N LEU A 97 10.65 -9.93 10.58
CA LEU A 97 10.66 -10.00 9.12
C LEU A 97 9.26 -9.78 8.55
N ASN A 98 8.24 -10.42 9.15
CA ASN A 98 6.85 -10.17 8.77
C ASN A 98 6.46 -8.69 8.98
N PHE A 99 6.76 -8.14 10.16
CA PHE A 99 6.49 -6.73 10.46
C PHE A 99 7.13 -5.78 9.43
N LYS A 100 8.41 -5.99 9.10
CA LYS A 100 9.15 -5.19 8.12
C LYS A 100 8.51 -5.29 6.73
N ALA A 101 8.10 -6.50 6.34
CA ALA A 101 7.45 -6.74 5.06
C ALA A 101 6.07 -6.05 4.98
N GLU A 102 5.28 -6.10 6.06
CA GLU A 102 4.01 -5.38 6.19
C GLU A 102 4.19 -3.86 6.09
N GLN A 103 5.15 -3.28 6.82
CA GLN A 103 5.43 -1.84 6.74
C GLN A 103 5.86 -1.42 5.32
N SER A 104 6.67 -2.25 4.67
CA SER A 104 7.18 -1.96 3.33
C SER A 104 6.09 -2.03 2.26
N THR A 105 5.08 -2.90 2.45
CA THR A 105 3.99 -3.06 1.49
C THR A 105 2.78 -2.21 1.77
N LYS A 106 2.65 -1.63 2.97
CA LYS A 106 1.51 -0.77 3.34
C LYS A 106 1.20 0.34 2.32
N PRO A 107 2.17 1.11 1.80
CA PRO A 107 1.87 2.13 0.78
C PRO A 107 1.36 1.53 -0.54
N ILE A 108 1.88 0.35 -0.91
CA ILE A 108 1.52 -0.34 -2.15
C ILE A 108 0.12 -0.96 -2.02
N ARG A 109 -0.22 -1.51 -0.85
CA ARG A 109 -1.58 -1.99 -0.53
C ARG A 109 -2.59 -0.84 -0.51
N LEU A 110 -2.21 0.34 -0.02
CA LEU A 110 -3.07 1.53 -0.10
C LEU A 110 -3.32 1.93 -1.55
N LEU A 111 -2.29 1.94 -2.38
CA LEU A 111 -2.42 2.18 -3.82
C LEU A 111 -3.33 1.13 -4.48
N PHE A 112 -3.15 -0.14 -4.15
CA PHE A 112 -4.02 -1.23 -4.64
C PHE A 112 -5.49 -0.95 -4.30
N SER A 113 -5.81 -0.68 -3.03
CA SER A 113 -7.18 -0.37 -2.60
C SER A 113 -7.76 0.84 -3.30
N HIS A 114 -6.95 1.89 -3.52
CA HIS A 114 -7.37 3.07 -4.28
C HIS A 114 -7.71 2.72 -5.73
N GLN A 115 -6.90 1.90 -6.39
CA GLN A 115 -7.17 1.49 -7.78
C GLN A 115 -8.40 0.59 -7.89
N VAL A 116 -8.60 -0.32 -6.94
CA VAL A 116 -9.83 -1.11 -6.85
C VAL A 116 -11.06 -0.21 -6.72
N ALA A 117 -11.01 0.79 -5.84
CA ALA A 117 -12.12 1.73 -5.67
C ALA A 117 -12.40 2.54 -6.95
N ARG A 118 -11.35 2.99 -7.65
CA ARG A 118 -11.48 3.69 -8.95
C ARG A 118 -12.17 2.80 -9.99
N LEU A 119 -11.77 1.54 -10.11
CA LEU A 119 -12.38 0.61 -11.07
C LEU A 119 -13.85 0.35 -10.74
N THR A 120 -14.18 0.16 -9.45
CA THR A 120 -15.56 0.01 -9.00
C THR A 120 -16.40 1.22 -9.34
N ALA A 121 -15.88 2.44 -9.17
CA ALA A 121 -16.59 3.66 -9.55
C ALA A 121 -16.87 3.74 -11.05
N VAL A 122 -15.96 3.26 -11.91
CA VAL A 122 -16.21 3.16 -13.36
C VAL A 122 -17.34 2.17 -13.65
N PHE A 123 -17.37 1.00 -12.99
CA PHE A 123 -18.48 0.06 -13.13
C PHE A 123 -19.82 0.67 -12.71
N GLU A 124 -19.84 1.40 -11.59
CA GLU A 124 -21.05 2.07 -11.09
C GLU A 124 -21.52 3.19 -12.02
N HIS A 125 -20.59 3.87 -12.70
CA HIS A 125 -20.91 4.91 -13.66
C HIS A 125 -21.43 4.36 -14.99
N ILE A 126 -20.78 3.34 -15.56
CA ILE A 126 -21.11 2.84 -16.89
C ILE A 126 -22.39 1.98 -16.91
N ASN A 127 -22.66 1.24 -15.84
CA ASN A 127 -23.81 0.34 -15.74
C ASN A 127 -25.16 1.02 -16.01
N PRO A 128 -25.52 2.15 -15.37
CA PRO A 128 -26.78 2.82 -15.68
C PRO A 128 -26.82 3.40 -17.10
N ILE A 129 -25.70 3.89 -17.63
CA ILE A 129 -25.63 4.47 -18.98
C ILE A 129 -25.96 3.41 -20.04
N MET A 130 -25.41 2.20 -19.89
CA MET A 130 -25.70 1.07 -20.78
C MET A 130 -27.16 0.62 -20.74
N GLN A 131 -27.88 0.87 -19.65
CA GLN A 131 -29.28 0.48 -19.49
C GLN A 131 -30.28 1.55 -19.97
N THR A 132 -29.80 2.72 -20.39
CA THR A 132 -30.67 3.77 -20.92
C THR A 132 -31.20 3.43 -22.32
N SER A 133 -32.39 3.96 -22.66
CA SER A 133 -32.97 3.78 -24.00
C SER A 133 -32.13 4.42 -25.12
N THR A 134 -31.32 5.41 -24.79
CA THR A 134 -30.40 6.11 -25.71
C THR A 134 -29.02 6.23 -25.06
N PRO A 135 -28.20 5.16 -25.09
CA PRO A 135 -26.88 5.18 -24.45
C PRO A 135 -25.96 6.22 -25.08
N ASP A 136 -25.27 6.97 -24.22
CA ASP A 136 -24.16 7.84 -24.61
C ASP A 136 -22.94 6.96 -24.95
N ILE A 137 -22.70 6.83 -26.25
CA ILE A 137 -21.69 5.92 -26.80
C ILE A 137 -20.29 6.43 -26.55
N ASP A 138 -20.09 7.74 -26.60
CA ASP A 138 -18.77 8.34 -26.41
C ASP A 138 -18.35 8.21 -24.95
N MET A 139 -19.29 8.37 -24.02
CA MET A 139 -19.07 8.09 -22.60
C MET A 139 -18.76 6.61 -22.35
N ILE A 140 -19.53 5.69 -22.95
CA ILE A 140 -19.29 4.24 -22.82
C ILE A 140 -17.91 3.85 -23.33
N LYS A 141 -17.46 4.40 -24.47
CA LYS A 141 -16.11 4.17 -25.00
C LYS A 141 -15.03 4.72 -24.07
N TYR A 142 -15.23 5.94 -23.58
CA TYR A 142 -14.31 6.56 -22.62
C TYR A 142 -14.16 5.71 -21.35
N ASP A 143 -15.27 5.30 -20.74
CA ASP A 143 -15.27 4.50 -19.52
C ASP A 143 -14.69 3.10 -19.73
N ARG A 144 -14.92 2.48 -20.89
CA ARG A 144 -14.28 1.21 -21.28
C ARG A 144 -12.75 1.36 -21.27
N ASP A 145 -12.25 2.43 -21.89
CA ASP A 145 -10.81 2.65 -22.00
C ASP A 145 -10.21 2.96 -20.61
N GLN A 146 -10.91 3.72 -19.76
CA GLN A 146 -10.51 3.93 -18.36
C GLN A 146 -10.50 2.65 -17.54
N MET A 147 -11.52 1.81 -17.70
CA MET A 147 -11.63 0.50 -17.05
C MET A 147 -10.42 -0.39 -17.39
N ASP A 148 -10.02 -0.44 -18.66
CA ASP A 148 -8.87 -1.23 -19.12
C ASP A 148 -7.54 -0.69 -18.56
N ILE A 149 -7.36 0.63 -18.55
CA ILE A 149 -6.18 1.29 -17.95
C ILE A 149 -6.07 0.95 -16.46
N ILE A 150 -7.14 1.16 -15.69
CA ILE A 150 -7.14 0.94 -14.24
C ILE A 150 -6.95 -0.55 -13.94
N HIS A 151 -7.57 -1.46 -14.71
CA HIS A 151 -7.37 -2.91 -14.54
C HIS A 151 -5.89 -3.29 -14.74
N GLY A 152 -5.23 -2.74 -15.76
CA GLY A 152 -3.79 -2.92 -15.97
C GLY A 152 -2.93 -2.36 -14.82
N GLU A 153 -3.29 -1.20 -14.26
CA GLU A 153 -2.64 -0.63 -13.08
C GLU A 153 -2.78 -1.56 -11.85
N ILE A 154 -3.97 -2.12 -11.62
CA ILE A 154 -4.22 -3.07 -10.51
C ILE A 154 -3.32 -4.31 -10.65
N LEU A 155 -3.20 -4.89 -11.85
CA LEU A 155 -2.35 -6.05 -12.08
C LEU A 155 -0.87 -5.74 -11.82
N THR A 156 -0.41 -4.57 -12.26
CA THR A 156 0.97 -4.11 -12.02
C THR A 156 1.25 -3.92 -10.54
N VAL A 157 0.31 -3.32 -9.80
CA VAL A 157 0.43 -3.15 -8.34
C VAL A 157 0.44 -4.51 -7.63
N LEU A 158 -0.42 -5.44 -8.02
CA LEU A 158 -0.43 -6.80 -7.45
C LEU A 158 0.91 -7.51 -7.68
N GLN A 159 1.48 -7.44 -8.88
CA GLN A 159 2.79 -8.01 -9.19
C GLN A 159 3.90 -7.38 -8.34
N LYS A 160 3.81 -6.07 -8.09
CA LYS A 160 4.74 -5.39 -7.18
C LYS A 160 4.62 -5.91 -5.75
N ILE A 161 3.41 -6.13 -5.23
CA ILE A 161 3.21 -6.74 -3.90
C ILE A 161 3.78 -8.16 -3.88
N GLN A 162 3.56 -8.95 -4.93
CA GLN A 162 4.09 -10.32 -5.07
C GLN A 162 5.62 -10.40 -5.03
N SER A 163 6.33 -9.35 -5.45
CA SER A 163 7.80 -9.33 -5.41
C SER A 163 8.38 -9.32 -3.98
N TYR A 164 7.57 -9.01 -2.97
CA TYR A 164 8.00 -9.05 -1.57
C TYR A 164 7.83 -10.45 -0.98
N SER A 165 8.94 -11.07 -0.60
CA SER A 165 8.97 -12.39 0.04
C SER A 165 8.27 -12.41 1.41
N GLY A 166 7.54 -13.49 1.69
CA GLY A 166 6.98 -13.74 3.03
C GLY A 166 5.66 -13.03 3.34
N ILE A 167 5.01 -12.44 2.33
CA ILE A 167 3.76 -11.71 2.50
C ILE A 167 2.57 -12.55 2.03
N ASN A 168 1.55 -12.67 2.87
CA ASN A 168 0.27 -13.23 2.46
C ASN A 168 -0.51 -12.22 1.61
N ILE A 169 -0.87 -12.63 0.39
CA ILE A 169 -1.58 -11.83 -0.62
C ILE A 169 -2.85 -12.51 -1.14
N GLU A 170 -3.32 -13.57 -0.47
CA GLU A 170 -4.47 -14.37 -0.94
C GLU A 170 -5.73 -13.52 -1.08
N SER A 171 -5.94 -12.57 -0.16
CA SER A 171 -7.04 -11.61 -0.21
C SER A 171 -7.00 -10.76 -1.47
N GLU A 172 -5.85 -10.16 -1.79
CA GLU A 172 -5.66 -9.32 -2.97
C GLU A 172 -5.83 -10.14 -4.26
N GLN A 173 -5.26 -11.34 -4.30
CA GLN A 173 -5.43 -12.24 -5.45
C GLN A 173 -6.90 -12.64 -5.66
N LYS A 174 -7.66 -12.86 -4.59
CA LYS A 174 -9.11 -13.10 -4.69
C LYS A 174 -9.83 -11.88 -5.26
N ILE A 175 -9.54 -10.69 -4.75
CA ILE A 175 -10.12 -9.43 -5.24
C ILE A 175 -9.83 -9.23 -6.73
N VAL A 176 -8.58 -9.41 -7.17
CA VAL A 176 -8.22 -9.27 -8.59
C VAL A 176 -8.92 -10.31 -9.47
N ARG A 177 -9.07 -11.56 -9.02
CA ARG A 177 -9.83 -12.58 -9.77
C ARG A 177 -11.31 -12.18 -9.94
N ASP A 178 -11.94 -11.71 -8.87
CA ASP A 178 -13.35 -11.30 -8.90
C ASP A 178 -13.55 -10.04 -9.77
N LEU A 179 -12.64 -9.06 -9.67
CA LEU A 179 -12.63 -7.87 -10.54
C LEU A 179 -12.41 -8.23 -12.01
N THR A 180 -11.46 -9.11 -12.33
CA THR A 180 -11.18 -9.51 -13.73
C THR A 180 -12.41 -10.13 -14.38
N LYS A 181 -13.12 -11.02 -13.68
CA LYS A 181 -14.39 -11.58 -14.17
C LYS A 181 -15.44 -10.50 -14.43
N THR A 182 -15.48 -9.48 -13.57
CA THR A 182 -16.43 -8.37 -13.68
C THR A 182 -16.06 -7.46 -14.84
N THR A 183 -14.79 -7.06 -14.98
CA THR A 183 -14.25 -6.34 -16.14
C THR A 183 -14.59 -7.06 -17.44
N ASP A 184 -14.35 -8.37 -17.53
CA ASP A 184 -14.65 -9.15 -18.73
C ASP A 184 -16.15 -9.24 -19.03
N LYS A 185 -17.00 -9.25 -18.00
CA LYS A 185 -18.45 -9.16 -18.17
C LYS A 185 -18.84 -7.80 -18.76
N PHE A 186 -18.37 -6.70 -18.18
CA PHE A 186 -18.63 -5.35 -18.71
C PHE A 186 -18.10 -5.18 -20.13
N ARG A 187 -16.90 -5.69 -20.47
CA ARG A 187 -16.38 -5.66 -21.85
C ARG A 187 -17.35 -6.29 -22.85
N ARG A 188 -17.92 -7.45 -22.53
CA ARG A 188 -18.89 -8.14 -23.40
C ARG A 188 -20.19 -7.36 -23.54
N GLU A 189 -20.70 -6.79 -22.46
CA GLU A 189 -21.91 -5.97 -22.45
C GLU A 189 -21.73 -4.70 -23.28
N ILE A 190 -20.64 -3.96 -23.05
CA ILE A 190 -20.24 -2.78 -23.83
C ILE A 190 -20.15 -3.12 -25.31
N HIS A 191 -19.47 -4.21 -25.65
CA HIS A 191 -19.32 -4.64 -27.05
C HIS A 191 -20.68 -4.90 -27.72
N THR A 192 -21.62 -5.49 -26.98
CA THR A 192 -22.99 -5.75 -27.48
C THR A 192 -23.73 -4.44 -27.75
N VAL A 193 -23.67 -3.48 -26.82
CA VAL A 193 -24.31 -2.15 -26.96
C VAL A 193 -23.75 -1.38 -28.15
N LEU A 194 -22.42 -1.40 -28.33
CA LEU A 194 -21.76 -0.72 -29.45
C LEU A 194 -22.19 -1.32 -30.80
N ASN A 195 -22.19 -2.65 -30.94
CA ASN A 195 -22.53 -3.32 -32.21
C ASN A 195 -24.02 -3.20 -32.59
N HIS A 196 -24.94 -3.14 -31.60
CA HIS A 196 -26.38 -2.98 -31.87
C HIS A 196 -26.71 -1.61 -32.49
N LYS A 197 -25.93 -0.57 -32.20
CA LYS A 197 -26.16 0.77 -32.75
C LYS A 197 -25.61 0.94 -34.16
N ASP A 198 -24.47 0.31 -34.45
CA ASP A 198 -23.89 0.32 -35.80
C ASP A 198 -24.80 -0.40 -36.83
N SER A 199 -25.58 -1.39 -36.38
CA SER A 199 -26.51 -2.14 -37.24
C SER A 199 -27.85 -1.43 -37.50
N SER A 200 -28.18 -0.36 -36.79
CA SER A 200 -29.45 0.38 -36.92
C SER A 200 -29.36 1.58 -37.88
N THR A 201 -28.20 1.80 -38.50
CA THR A 201 -28.01 2.84 -39.51
C THR A 201 -28.37 2.27 -40.89
N VAL A 202 -29.66 2.11 -41.16
CA VAL A 202 -30.16 1.85 -42.52
C VAL A 202 -29.95 3.12 -43.35
N PRO A 203 -29.35 3.06 -44.55
CA PRO A 203 -29.33 4.18 -45.48
C PRO A 203 -30.76 4.38 -45.98
N SER A 204 -31.40 5.48 -45.60
CA SER A 204 -32.58 5.95 -46.32
C SER A 204 -32.12 6.45 -47.68
N GLU A 205 -32.32 5.59 -48.69
CA GLU A 205 -32.19 5.93 -50.11
C GLU A 205 -33.02 7.17 -50.46
N GLU A 206 -32.41 7.96 -51.32
CA GLU A 206 -32.95 9.09 -52.05
C GLU A 206 -34.21 8.72 -52.83
N LEU A 207 -35.22 9.61 -52.81
CA LEU A 207 -36.16 9.75 -53.92
C LEU A 207 -36.50 11.24 -54.16
N SER A 208 -35.68 11.85 -55.03
CA SER A 208 -36.04 12.72 -56.16
C SER A 208 -37.17 13.76 -56.05
N THR A 209 -36.82 15.05 -56.26
CA THR A 209 -37.16 15.90 -57.43
C THR A 209 -36.89 17.38 -57.08
N GLY A 210 -35.86 18.03 -57.64
CA GLY A 210 -36.02 18.89 -58.83
C GLY A 210 -35.87 20.40 -58.47
N PRO A 211 -35.51 21.30 -59.40
CA PRO A 211 -34.36 22.20 -59.23
C PRO A 211 -34.70 23.71 -59.15
N ASN A 212 -33.78 24.52 -58.59
CA ASN A 212 -33.29 25.78 -59.21
C ASN A 212 -32.31 26.55 -58.28
N SER A 213 -31.31 27.16 -58.90
CA SER A 213 -30.34 28.13 -58.36
C SER A 213 -29.92 29.04 -59.52
N PRO A 214 -29.13 30.11 -59.31
CA PRO A 214 -29.19 31.27 -58.40
C PRO A 214 -29.07 32.57 -59.28
N PRO A 215 -28.40 33.72 -58.98
CA PRO A 215 -27.75 34.25 -57.77
C PRO A 215 -27.99 35.76 -57.47
N SER A 216 -27.61 36.23 -56.26
CA SER A 216 -26.94 37.55 -56.11
C SER A 216 -26.51 37.90 -54.67
N THR A 217 -25.20 38.14 -54.55
CA THR A 217 -24.59 39.40 -54.07
C THR A 217 -24.63 39.75 -52.57
N VAL A 218 -23.46 39.55 -51.95
CA VAL A 218 -22.87 40.15 -50.72
C VAL A 218 -22.62 41.66 -51.00
N PRO A 219 -22.67 42.65 -50.05
CA PRO A 219 -21.68 42.70 -48.96
C PRO A 219 -21.95 43.44 -47.63
N ALA A 220 -21.03 43.12 -46.71
CA ALA A 220 -20.37 43.96 -45.71
C ALA A 220 -21.02 44.29 -44.34
N GLU A 221 -20.25 43.89 -43.31
CA GLU A 221 -19.85 44.62 -42.11
C GLU A 221 -20.86 45.54 -41.39
N THR A 222 -21.17 45.20 -40.14
CA THR A 222 -21.14 46.22 -39.07
C THR A 222 -20.77 45.59 -37.73
N ALA A 223 -19.62 45.99 -37.21
CA ALA A 223 -19.25 45.81 -35.82
C ALA A 223 -20.14 46.69 -34.93
N PHE A 224 -20.72 46.12 -33.87
CA PHE A 224 -21.19 46.91 -32.73
C PHE A 224 -20.77 46.26 -31.42
N GLN A 225 -19.96 47.02 -30.69
CA GLN A 225 -19.59 46.82 -29.30
C GLN A 225 -20.79 47.13 -28.38
N SER A 226 -20.96 46.29 -27.34
CA SER A 226 -21.34 46.52 -25.92
C SER A 226 -22.21 47.75 -25.56
N PRO A 227 -23.17 47.68 -24.60
CA PRO A 227 -22.86 47.43 -23.17
C PRO A 227 -24.01 46.76 -22.35
N PHE A 228 -23.91 46.82 -21.00
CA PHE A 228 -24.79 46.31 -19.92
C PHE A 228 -24.33 44.98 -19.30
N LEU A 229 -23.41 44.99 -18.32
CA LEU A 229 -23.52 45.35 -16.89
C LEU A 229 -24.64 44.63 -16.11
N ASN A 230 -24.18 43.65 -15.31
CA ASN A 230 -24.46 43.45 -13.87
C ASN A 230 -25.90 43.33 -13.37
N THR A 231 -26.24 42.14 -12.87
CA THR A 231 -26.80 41.98 -11.52
C THR A 231 -26.12 40.84 -10.75
N ARG A 232 -25.11 41.29 -10.02
CA ARG A 232 -24.52 40.77 -8.79
C ARG A 232 -25.57 40.08 -7.87
N THR A 233 -25.49 38.77 -7.72
CA THR A 233 -25.96 38.09 -6.50
C THR A 233 -24.78 37.93 -5.55
N SER A 234 -24.98 38.47 -4.35
CA SER A 234 -24.03 38.64 -3.26
C SER A 234 -23.36 37.34 -2.84
N ARG A 235 -22.11 37.12 -3.27
CA ARG A 235 -21.16 36.35 -2.48
C ARG A 235 -20.78 37.20 -1.28
N THR A 236 -21.11 36.72 -0.11
CA THR A 236 -20.54 37.17 1.15
C THR A 236 -19.01 37.12 1.03
N ASP A 237 -18.39 38.30 1.06
CA ASP A 237 -16.93 38.47 1.15
C ASP A 237 -16.47 37.93 2.51
N LEU A 238 -16.27 36.62 2.60
CA LEU A 238 -15.42 36.02 3.61
C LEU A 238 -13.98 36.38 3.24
N LYS A 239 -13.52 37.54 3.73
CA LYS A 239 -12.09 37.83 3.83
C LYS A 239 -11.47 36.82 4.79
N LEU A 240 -11.04 35.67 4.26
CA LEU A 240 -10.12 34.78 4.93
C LEU A 240 -8.88 35.62 5.26
N LYS A 241 -8.68 35.93 6.54
CA LYS A 241 -7.39 36.46 7.02
C LYS A 241 -6.35 35.44 6.57
N LYS A 242 -5.50 35.81 5.59
CA LYS A 242 -4.27 35.07 5.33
C LYS A 242 -3.51 35.06 6.65
N LEU A 243 -3.56 33.92 7.34
CA LEU A 243 -2.62 33.59 8.40
C LEU A 243 -1.28 33.45 7.70
N SER A 244 -0.53 34.55 7.60
CA SER A 244 0.85 34.50 7.18
C SER A 244 1.58 33.60 8.17
N LEU A 245 2.01 32.43 7.70
CA LEU A 245 2.82 31.53 8.50
C LEU A 245 4.07 32.29 8.96
N PRO A 246 4.43 32.24 10.25
CA PRO A 246 5.62 32.91 10.74
C PRO A 246 6.84 32.36 10.00
N ILE A 247 7.67 33.26 9.47
CA ILE A 247 8.90 32.88 8.78
C ILE A 247 9.89 32.41 9.84
N PHE A 248 10.22 31.13 9.82
CA PHE A 248 11.12 30.52 10.79
C PHE A 248 12.57 30.92 10.51
N SER A 249 13.19 31.66 11.42
CA SER A 249 14.58 32.12 11.23
C SER A 249 15.63 31.11 11.72
N GLY A 250 15.20 29.96 12.23
CA GLY A 250 16.09 28.93 12.81
C GLY A 250 16.60 29.27 14.22
N LYS A 251 16.17 30.39 14.81
CA LYS A 251 16.61 30.81 16.15
C LYS A 251 15.67 30.27 17.22
N ARG A 252 16.25 29.90 18.37
CA ARG A 252 15.53 29.29 19.51
C ARG A 252 14.38 30.16 20.07
N LYS A 253 14.43 31.46 19.81
CA LYS A 253 13.40 32.44 20.22
C LYS A 253 12.09 32.35 19.40
N ASP A 254 12.11 31.73 18.22
CA ASP A 254 10.95 31.62 17.33
C ASP A 254 10.06 30.40 17.68
N TRP A 255 10.49 29.57 18.63
CA TRP A 255 9.85 28.30 18.98
C TRP A 255 8.47 28.44 19.66
N PRO A 256 8.22 29.43 20.54
CA PRO A 256 6.91 29.58 21.17
C PRO A 256 5.80 29.84 20.14
N ASP A 257 6.04 30.71 19.16
CA ASP A 257 5.06 31.08 18.14
C ASP A 257 4.77 29.93 17.17
N PHE A 258 5.76 29.06 16.91
CA PHE A 258 5.58 27.90 16.04
C PHE A 258 4.77 26.77 16.69
N LYS A 259 4.86 26.61 18.02
CA LYS A 259 4.08 25.60 18.74
C LYS A 259 2.59 25.91 18.75
N ALA A 260 2.20 27.19 18.83
CA ALA A 260 0.81 27.62 18.90
C ALA A 260 -0.01 27.33 17.62
N ILE A 261 0.66 27.03 16.50
CA ILE A 261 0.01 26.71 15.22
C ILE A 261 -0.27 25.21 15.08
N TRP A 262 0.40 24.36 15.88
CA TRP A 262 0.41 22.89 15.73
C TRP A 262 -0.21 22.14 16.93
N THR A 263 -0.83 22.84 17.87
CA THR A 263 -1.62 22.30 18.99
C THR A 263 -3.08 22.68 18.83
#